data_AF-A0A1R4IMT6-F1
#
_entry.id   AF-A0A1R4IMT6-F1
#
_cell.length_a   1.000
_cell.length_b   1.000
_cell.length_c   1.000
_cell.angle_alpha   90.00
_cell.angle_beta   90.00
_cell.angle_gamma   90.00
#
_symmetry.space_group_name_H-M   'P 1'
#
loop_
_entity.id
_entity.type
_entity.pdbx_description
1 polymer ?
#
loop_
_entity_poly.entity_id
_entity_poly.type
_entity_poly.pdbx_seq_one_letter_code
_entity_poly.pdbx_strand_id
1 'polypeptide(L)'
;MIDALPFSRITLSEQRHFDAVGTLMTRYGVADPSAGKAAGKYADEDIQKLYAGWLAQGSKSLEDAHQGGIDLEKRDIADLQRELKAVKQSNVKLVLERLLAGSENHLRAFTAAQDGTLGQMGGRQGRRGGQDMGRSGPAGQRGGKGMGMRAGGGQGLSSRRRSGTAIRTPAAAATWTAPMTGL
;
A
#
# COMPACT_ATOMS: atom_id res chain seq x y z
N MET A 1 -10.14 1.17 -18.78
CA MET A 1 -10.07 0.80 -17.35
C MET A 1 -8.62 0.67 -16.86
N ILE A 2 -7.70 1.51 -17.34
CA ILE A 2 -6.38 1.72 -16.70
C ILE A 2 -6.50 2.82 -15.63
N ASP A 3 -7.65 3.49 -15.61
CA ASP A 3 -7.73 4.89 -15.20
C ASP A 3 -7.96 5.02 -13.68
N ALA A 4 -8.50 3.98 -13.01
CA ALA A 4 -8.66 3.92 -11.55
C ALA A 4 -7.65 2.99 -10.81
N LEU A 5 -6.65 2.44 -11.52
CA LEU A 5 -5.67 1.53 -10.95
C LEU A 5 -4.93 2.02 -9.68
N PRO A 6 -4.51 3.31 -9.55
CA PRO A 6 -3.81 3.75 -8.34
C PRO A 6 -4.65 3.52 -7.09
N PHE A 7 -5.93 3.90 -7.09
CA PHE A 7 -6.81 3.74 -5.94
C PHE A 7 -6.90 2.29 -5.44
N SER A 8 -7.12 1.32 -6.34
CA SER A 8 -7.23 -0.10 -5.97
C SER A 8 -5.97 -0.66 -5.27
N ARG A 9 -4.77 -0.20 -5.69
CA ARG A 9 -3.49 -0.65 -5.13
C ARG A 9 -3.16 0.09 -3.83
N ILE A 10 -3.49 1.38 -3.78
CA ILE A 10 -3.20 2.27 -2.66
C ILE A 10 -4.10 1.93 -1.46
N THR A 11 -5.38 1.63 -1.67
CA THR A 11 -6.32 1.20 -0.61
C THR A 11 -5.75 0.10 0.29
N LEU A 12 -5.08 -0.91 -0.28
CA LEU A 12 -4.48 -1.99 0.52
C LEU A 12 -3.24 -1.53 1.30
N SER A 13 -2.46 -0.60 0.74
CA SER A 13 -1.33 0.02 1.44
C SER A 13 -1.81 0.87 2.61
N GLU A 14 -2.87 1.66 2.40
CA GLU A 14 -3.47 2.51 3.44
C GLU A 14 -4.01 1.71 4.61
N GLN A 15 -4.63 0.56 4.35
CA GLN A 15 -5.02 -0.37 5.42
C GLN A 15 -3.81 -0.79 6.26
N ARG A 16 -2.69 -1.12 5.61
CA ARG A 16 -1.47 -1.56 6.33
C ARG A 16 -0.87 -0.41 7.13
N HIS A 17 -0.89 0.82 6.62
CA HIS A 17 -0.47 2.00 7.36
C HIS A 17 -1.34 2.22 8.61
N PHE A 18 -2.66 2.16 8.44
CA PHE A 18 -3.61 2.30 9.52
C PHE A 18 -3.47 1.21 10.60
N ASP A 19 -3.21 -0.04 10.22
CA ASP A 19 -2.96 -1.15 11.14
C ASP A 19 -1.62 -1.01 11.88
N ALA A 20 -0.59 -0.51 11.21
CA ALA A 20 0.70 -0.23 11.83
C ALA A 20 0.59 0.86 12.91
N VAL A 21 -0.15 1.94 12.63
CA VAL A 21 -0.43 3.00 13.61
C VAL A 21 -1.28 2.46 14.77
N GLY A 22 -2.33 1.67 14.48
CA GLY A 22 -3.15 1.05 15.53
C GLY A 22 -2.35 0.11 16.45
N THR A 23 -1.35 -0.57 15.91
CA THR A 23 -0.41 -1.39 16.70
C THR A 23 0.42 -0.53 17.66
N LEU A 24 0.88 0.65 17.23
CA LEU A 24 1.56 1.60 18.10
C LEU A 24 0.63 2.15 19.18
N MET A 25 -0.60 2.55 18.80
CA MET A 25 -1.59 3.05 19.75
C MET A 25 -1.88 2.03 20.86
N THR A 26 -2.11 0.78 20.47
CA THR A 26 -2.30 -0.35 21.41
C THR A 26 -1.09 -0.51 22.33
N ARG A 27 0.13 -0.49 21.78
CA ARG A 27 1.38 -0.64 22.55
C ARG A 27 1.57 0.46 23.59
N TYR A 28 1.18 1.69 23.27
CA TYR A 28 1.37 2.86 24.12
C TYR A 28 0.14 3.24 24.95
N GLY A 29 -0.93 2.46 24.89
CA GLY A 29 -2.16 2.74 25.63
C GLY A 29 -2.90 4.00 25.15
N VAL A 30 -2.68 4.39 23.89
CA VAL A 30 -3.37 5.53 23.26
C VAL A 30 -4.70 5.04 22.70
N ALA A 31 -5.78 5.74 23.05
CA ALA A 31 -7.10 5.44 22.49
C ALA A 31 -7.11 5.69 20.98
N ASP A 32 -7.68 4.76 20.22
CA ASP A 32 -7.83 4.89 18.78
C ASP A 32 -8.97 5.86 18.45
N PRO A 33 -8.69 7.05 17.87
CA PRO A 33 -9.71 8.06 17.58
C PRO A 33 -10.70 7.63 16.48
N SER A 34 -10.41 6.54 15.76
CA SER A 34 -11.28 5.97 14.73
C SER A 34 -12.16 4.82 15.24
N ALA A 35 -11.94 4.34 16.46
CA ALA A 35 -12.67 3.20 17.00
C ALA A 35 -14.19 3.44 16.99
N GLY A 36 -14.94 2.48 16.45
CA GLY A 36 -16.41 2.53 16.36
C GLY A 36 -16.96 3.53 15.34
N LYS A 37 -16.12 4.17 14.52
CA LYS A 37 -16.57 5.09 13.48
C LYS A 37 -16.76 4.38 12.14
N ALA A 38 -17.76 4.83 11.39
CA ALA A 38 -17.95 4.42 10.01
C ALA A 38 -16.86 5.03 9.10
N ALA A 39 -16.64 4.42 7.93
CA ALA A 39 -15.75 4.99 6.93
C ALA A 39 -16.17 6.42 6.54
N GLY A 40 -15.19 7.30 6.29
CA GLY A 40 -15.44 8.72 6.03
C GLY A 40 -15.92 9.54 7.23
N LYS A 41 -15.94 8.98 8.45
CA LYS A 41 -16.28 9.69 9.69
C LYS A 41 -15.08 9.80 10.62
N TYR A 42 -14.75 11.02 11.02
CA TYR A 42 -13.58 11.35 11.83
C TYR A 42 -13.99 12.07 13.12
N ALA A 43 -13.27 11.84 14.22
CA ALA A 43 -13.50 12.55 15.49
C ALA A 43 -13.06 14.01 15.40
N ASP A 44 -11.98 14.25 14.66
CA ASP A 44 -11.38 15.55 14.46
C ASP A 44 -12.10 16.30 13.34
N GLU A 45 -12.61 17.49 13.65
CA GLU A 45 -13.40 18.29 12.72
C GLU A 45 -12.59 18.78 11.52
N ASP A 46 -11.29 19.05 11.70
CA ASP A 46 -10.44 19.51 10.61
C ASP A 46 -10.14 18.35 9.65
N ILE A 47 -9.89 17.15 10.17
CA ILE A 47 -9.80 15.93 9.35
C ILE A 47 -11.13 15.67 8.63
N GLN A 48 -12.27 15.87 9.30
CA GLN A 48 -13.58 15.69 8.68
C GLN A 48 -13.82 16.67 7.52
N LYS A 49 -13.41 17.93 7.66
CA LYS A 49 -13.49 18.96 6.59
C LYS A 49 -12.60 18.61 5.41
N LEU A 50 -11.38 18.14 5.66
CA LEU A 50 -10.45 17.73 4.60
C LEU A 50 -11.00 16.56 3.80
N TYR A 51 -11.50 15.54 4.49
CA TYR A 51 -12.17 14.41 3.84
C TYR A 51 -13.32 14.89 2.95
N ALA A 52 -14.20 15.75 3.47
CA ALA A 52 -15.34 16.26 2.71
C ALA A 52 -14.88 17.06 1.48
N GLY A 53 -13.84 17.88 1.62
CA GLY A 53 -13.25 18.66 0.53
C GLY A 53 -12.67 17.80 -0.58
N TRP A 54 -11.79 16.85 -0.23
CA TRP A 54 -11.19 15.95 -1.21
C TRP A 54 -12.18 14.98 -1.84
N LEU A 55 -13.19 14.53 -1.10
CA LEU A 55 -14.28 13.73 -1.67
C LEU A 55 -15.07 14.54 -2.69
N ALA A 56 -15.44 15.78 -2.37
CA ALA A 56 -16.17 16.65 -3.29
C ALA A 56 -15.34 17.00 -4.54
N GLN A 57 -14.03 17.19 -4.40
CA GLN A 57 -13.10 17.36 -5.52
C GLN A 57 -13.06 16.10 -6.38
N GLY A 58 -12.70 14.95 -5.81
CA GLY A 58 -12.51 13.71 -6.56
C GLY A 58 -13.78 13.11 -7.15
N SER A 59 -14.96 13.56 -6.72
CA SER A 59 -16.24 13.16 -7.30
C SER A 59 -16.57 13.87 -8.63
N LYS A 60 -15.81 14.89 -9.03
CA LYS A 60 -16.08 15.66 -10.26
C LYS A 60 -15.65 14.93 -11.52
N SER A 61 -14.46 14.35 -11.50
CA SER A 61 -13.88 13.63 -12.62
C SER A 61 -12.75 12.73 -12.13
N LEU A 62 -12.30 11.81 -12.99
CA LEU A 62 -11.15 10.98 -12.65
C LEU A 62 -9.87 11.80 -12.48
N GLU A 63 -9.67 12.82 -13.32
CA GLU A 63 -8.54 13.74 -13.22
C GLU A 63 -8.57 14.49 -11.88
N ASP A 64 -9.75 14.99 -11.47
CA ASP A 64 -9.90 15.62 -10.15
C ASP A 64 -9.64 14.63 -9.00
N ALA A 65 -9.98 13.35 -9.19
CA ALA A 65 -9.70 12.30 -8.22
C ALA A 65 -8.20 12.04 -8.08
N HIS A 66 -7.46 11.93 -9.20
CA HIS A 66 -6.01 11.81 -9.19
C HIS A 66 -5.36 13.03 -8.52
N GLN A 67 -5.82 14.24 -8.84
CA GLN A 67 -5.35 15.46 -8.19
C GLN A 67 -5.63 15.46 -6.68
N GLY A 68 -6.83 15.04 -6.26
CA GLY A 68 -7.15 14.88 -4.85
C GLY A 68 -6.24 13.87 -4.14
N GLY A 69 -5.87 12.78 -4.81
CA GLY A 69 -4.87 11.82 -4.34
C GLY A 69 -3.48 12.46 -4.19
N ILE A 70 -3.02 13.23 -5.18
CA ILE A 70 -1.75 13.98 -5.12
C ILE A 70 -1.73 14.93 -3.91
N ASP A 71 -2.82 15.67 -3.70
CA ASP A 71 -2.92 16.65 -2.61
C ASP A 71 -2.90 15.99 -1.23
N LEU A 72 -3.57 14.84 -1.10
CA LEU A 72 -3.53 14.01 0.11
C LEU A 72 -2.11 13.51 0.40
N GLU A 73 -1.43 12.89 -0.57
CA GLU A 73 -0.10 12.33 -0.35
C GLU A 73 0.96 13.39 -0.06
N LYS A 74 0.88 14.57 -0.69
CA LYS A 74 1.76 15.71 -0.36
C LYS A 74 1.62 16.14 1.09
N ARG A 75 0.38 16.19 1.58
CA ARG A 75 0.12 16.54 2.97
C ARG A 75 0.65 15.47 3.92
N ASP A 76 0.37 14.19 3.66
CA ASP A 76 0.85 13.08 4.47
C ASP A 76 2.38 13.08 4.57
N ILE A 77 3.08 13.27 3.45
CA ILE A 77 4.55 13.42 3.43
C ILE A 77 5.01 14.58 4.32
N ALA A 78 4.38 15.76 4.21
CA ALA A 78 4.75 16.93 5.00
C ALA A 78 4.50 16.71 6.51
N ASP A 79 3.37 16.09 6.86
CA ASP A 79 3.01 15.75 8.23
C ASP A 79 3.98 14.72 8.81
N LEU A 80 4.26 13.63 8.09
CA LEU A 80 5.20 12.59 8.50
C LEU A 80 6.63 13.13 8.67
N GLN A 81 7.10 13.99 7.76
CA GLN A 81 8.40 14.64 7.88
C GLN A 81 8.50 15.56 9.11
N ARG A 82 7.41 16.24 9.48
CA ARG A 82 7.35 17.04 10.71
C ARG A 82 7.40 16.13 11.93
N GLU A 83 6.59 15.08 11.99
CA GLU A 83 6.55 14.16 13.14
C GLU A 83 7.89 13.43 13.33
N LEU A 84 8.55 13.05 12.23
CA LEU A 84 9.87 12.39 12.26
C LEU A 84 10.97 13.27 12.88
N LYS A 85 10.82 14.60 12.88
CA LYS A 85 11.76 15.51 13.55
C LYS A 85 11.56 15.55 15.07
N ALA A 86 10.35 15.26 15.56
CA ALA A 86 10.00 15.34 16.96
C ALA A 86 10.06 13.98 17.69
N VAL A 87 9.84 12.87 16.96
CA VAL A 87 9.76 11.53 17.53
C VAL A 87 11.10 11.05 18.11
N LYS A 88 11.06 10.49 19.32
CA LYS A 88 12.25 9.95 20.01
C LYS A 88 12.25 8.43 20.09
N GLN A 89 11.07 7.83 20.05
CA GLN A 89 10.84 6.40 20.19
C GLN A 89 11.19 5.69 18.88
N SER A 90 12.19 4.83 18.90
CA SER A 90 12.75 4.18 17.70
C SER A 90 11.74 3.33 16.93
N ASN A 91 10.84 2.64 17.63
CA ASN A 91 9.75 1.87 17.02
C ASN A 91 8.68 2.75 16.36
N VAL A 92 8.35 3.92 16.94
CA VAL A 92 7.44 4.89 16.31
C VAL A 92 8.11 5.48 15.08
N LYS A 93 9.38 5.91 15.19
CA LYS A 93 10.18 6.40 14.07
C LYS A 93 10.19 5.42 12.90
N LEU A 94 10.45 4.14 13.17
CA LEU A 94 10.49 3.10 12.14
C LEU A 94 9.14 2.92 11.41
N VAL A 95 8.01 3.07 12.11
CA VAL A 95 6.69 3.03 11.48
C VAL A 95 6.48 4.27 10.62
N LEU A 96 6.78 5.47 11.14
CA LEU A 96 6.64 6.72 10.40
C LEU A 96 7.51 6.77 9.14
N GLU A 97 8.74 6.25 9.18
CA GLU A 97 9.62 6.11 8.00
C GLU A 97 9.02 5.20 6.93
N ARG A 98 8.34 4.12 7.33
CA ARG A 98 7.65 3.21 6.40
C ARG A 98 6.40 3.82 5.80
N LEU A 99 5.66 4.60 6.59
CA LEU A 99 4.53 5.38 6.10
C LEU A 99 5.01 6.42 5.09
N LEU A 100 6.09 7.15 5.39
CA LEU A 100 6.65 8.16 4.50
C LEU A 100 7.06 7.55 3.15
N ALA A 101 7.80 6.43 3.18
CA ALA A 101 8.16 5.73 1.95
C ALA A 101 6.92 5.22 1.17
N GLY A 102 5.85 4.84 1.89
CA GLY A 102 4.55 4.49 1.33
C GLY A 102 3.93 5.67 0.57
N SER A 103 3.73 6.80 1.25
CA SER A 103 3.15 8.02 0.68
C SER A 103 3.96 8.57 -0.50
N GLU A 104 5.29 8.48 -0.47
CA GLU A 104 6.12 8.83 -1.62
C GLU A 104 5.87 7.92 -2.83
N ASN A 105 5.62 6.62 -2.61
CA ASN A 105 5.25 5.70 -3.70
C ASN A 105 3.86 6.03 -4.24
N HIS A 106 2.91 6.35 -3.36
CA HIS A 106 1.54 6.72 -3.74
C HIS A 106 1.51 8.02 -4.53
N LEU A 107 2.23 9.05 -4.09
CA LEU A 107 2.38 10.32 -4.81
C LEU A 107 2.89 10.08 -6.23
N ARG A 108 3.90 9.23 -6.40
CA ARG A 108 4.41 8.87 -7.73
C ARG A 108 3.35 8.14 -8.55
N ALA A 109 2.60 7.23 -7.96
CA ALA A 109 1.54 6.50 -8.66
C ALA A 109 0.39 7.42 -9.10
N PHE A 110 -0.06 8.36 -8.24
CA PHE A 110 -1.09 9.34 -8.62
C PHE A 110 -0.59 10.33 -9.67
N THR A 111 0.65 10.82 -9.54
CA THR A 111 1.26 11.70 -10.55
C THR A 111 1.36 10.99 -11.90
N ALA A 112 1.79 9.72 -11.92
CA ALA A 112 1.84 8.95 -13.16
C ALA A 112 0.45 8.64 -13.73
N ALA A 113 -0.58 8.52 -12.90
CA ALA A 113 -1.94 8.35 -13.36
C ALA A 113 -2.48 9.65 -14.00
N GLN A 114 -2.24 10.80 -13.35
CA GLN A 114 -2.56 12.14 -13.87
C GLN A 114 -1.88 12.39 -15.23
N ASP A 115 -0.62 12.01 -15.36
CA ASP A 115 0.17 12.20 -16.59
C ASP A 115 -0.12 11.12 -17.66
N GLY A 116 -0.95 10.11 -17.36
CA GLY A 116 -1.21 8.98 -18.26
C GLY A 116 -0.02 8.03 -18.46
N THR A 117 0.99 8.06 -17.58
CA THR A 117 2.25 7.29 -17.68
C THR A 117 2.32 6.06 -16.77
N LEU A 118 1.24 5.70 -16.07
CA LEU A 118 1.21 4.60 -15.08
C LEU A 118 1.77 3.27 -15.60
N GLY A 119 1.58 2.95 -16.89
CA GLY A 119 2.13 1.75 -17.53
C GLY A 119 3.66 1.68 -17.58
N GLN A 120 4.35 2.82 -17.53
CA GLN A 120 5.81 2.91 -17.59
C GLN A 120 6.48 2.64 -16.23
N MET A 121 5.76 2.82 -15.12
CA MET A 121 6.28 2.54 -13.77
C MET A 121 6.44 1.05 -13.47
N GLY A 122 5.72 0.17 -14.19
CA GLY A 122 5.84 -1.28 -14.08
C GLY A 122 7.08 -1.89 -14.75
N GLY A 123 7.86 -1.09 -15.50
CA GLY A 123 8.93 -1.59 -16.38
C GLY A 123 10.32 -1.76 -15.74
N ARG A 124 10.52 -1.39 -14.47
CA ARG A 124 11.87 -1.41 -13.85
C ARG A 124 12.23 -2.72 -13.13
N GLN A 125 11.52 -3.80 -13.40
CA GLN A 125 11.89 -5.13 -12.92
C GLN A 125 11.78 -6.15 -14.07
N GLY A 126 12.91 -6.40 -14.74
CA GLY A 126 13.05 -7.53 -15.66
C GLY A 126 13.34 -7.22 -17.13
N ARG A 127 14.42 -6.48 -17.44
CA ARG A 127 15.11 -6.68 -18.73
C ARG A 127 16.62 -6.47 -18.60
N ARG A 128 17.26 -7.39 -17.88
CA ARG A 128 18.70 -7.70 -18.01
C ARG A 128 18.81 -9.09 -18.63
N GLY A 129 19.49 -9.17 -19.78
CA GLY A 129 19.76 -10.38 -20.56
C GLY A 129 18.65 -10.65 -21.59
N GLY A 130 18.85 -10.66 -22.91
CA GLY A 130 20.06 -10.94 -23.69
C GLY A 130 19.91 -12.31 -24.35
N GLN A 131 20.02 -12.33 -25.69
CA GLN A 131 20.32 -13.48 -26.58
C GLN A 131 19.09 -14.29 -27.04
N ASP A 132 18.66 -14.10 -28.29
CA ASP A 132 19.14 -14.77 -29.51
C ASP A 132 18.42 -16.11 -29.72
N MET A 133 17.29 -16.06 -30.42
CA MET A 133 16.57 -17.25 -30.90
C MET A 133 17.13 -17.61 -32.28
N GLY A 134 18.34 -18.16 -32.28
CA GLY A 134 18.99 -18.69 -33.45
C GLY A 134 19.58 -20.07 -33.14
N ARG A 135 19.13 -21.06 -33.91
CA ARG A 135 19.82 -22.33 -34.20
C ARG A 135 19.31 -23.61 -33.53
N SER A 136 18.65 -24.38 -34.39
CA SER A 136 18.51 -25.83 -34.39
C SER A 136 19.79 -26.56 -34.01
N GLY A 137 19.68 -27.62 -33.22
CA GLY A 137 20.71 -28.66 -33.12
C GLY A 137 20.10 -29.98 -32.67
N PRO A 138 20.70 -31.11 -33.08
CA PRO A 138 20.63 -32.30 -32.24
C PRO A 138 22.00 -32.91 -31.92
N ALA A 139 21.97 -33.67 -30.83
CA ALA A 139 22.89 -34.72 -30.39
C ALA A 139 24.25 -34.33 -29.78
N GLY A 140 24.45 -34.75 -28.53
CA GLY A 140 25.73 -34.68 -27.83
C GLY A 140 25.63 -35.24 -26.42
N GLN A 141 26.27 -36.39 -26.21
CA GLN A 141 26.14 -37.31 -25.08
C GLN A 141 27.11 -37.02 -23.92
N ARG A 142 26.82 -37.60 -22.73
CA ARG A 142 27.61 -37.73 -21.46
C ARG A 142 27.05 -36.84 -20.34
N GLY A 143 26.82 -37.28 -19.11
CA GLY A 143 27.20 -38.49 -18.37
C GLY A 143 27.51 -38.06 -16.93
N GLY A 144 26.90 -38.66 -15.90
CA GLY A 144 27.26 -38.37 -14.50
C GLY A 144 26.22 -38.80 -13.47
N LYS A 145 26.51 -39.87 -12.75
CA LYS A 145 25.74 -40.48 -11.65
C LYS A 145 25.88 -39.66 -10.36
N GLY A 146 24.85 -39.69 -9.50
CA GLY A 146 24.92 -39.25 -8.11
C GLY A 146 23.63 -39.49 -7.34
N MET A 147 23.54 -40.65 -6.68
CA MET A 147 22.45 -41.05 -5.78
C MET A 147 22.69 -40.46 -4.38
N GLY A 148 21.62 -39.99 -3.71
CA GLY A 148 21.70 -39.56 -2.30
C GLY A 148 20.35 -39.26 -1.69
N MET A 149 19.68 -40.29 -1.16
CA MET A 149 18.53 -40.15 -0.27
C MET A 149 18.94 -39.53 1.06
N ARG A 150 18.12 -38.64 1.62
CA ARG A 150 17.82 -38.62 3.06
C ARG A 150 16.57 -37.80 3.38
N ALA A 151 15.63 -38.48 4.01
CA ALA A 151 14.42 -37.99 4.61
C ALA A 151 14.71 -37.17 5.89
N GLY A 152 13.81 -36.24 6.19
CA GLY A 152 13.76 -35.52 7.46
C GLY A 152 12.43 -34.81 7.59
N GLY A 153 11.43 -35.53 8.10
CA GLY A 153 10.12 -34.97 8.43
C GLY A 153 10.19 -34.08 9.66
N GLY A 154 9.36 -33.04 9.67
CA GLY A 154 9.18 -32.13 10.79
C GLY A 154 7.79 -31.51 10.74
N GLN A 155 6.81 -32.24 11.27
CA GLN A 155 5.48 -31.74 11.57
C GLN A 155 5.57 -30.79 12.76
N GLY A 156 4.93 -29.62 12.66
CA GLY A 156 4.91 -28.62 13.73
C GLY A 156 3.90 -27.52 13.44
N LEU A 157 2.70 -27.89 13.00
CA LEU A 157 1.59 -26.95 12.83
C LEU A 157 0.99 -26.63 14.21
N SER A 158 1.66 -25.78 14.98
CA SER A 158 1.08 -25.20 16.17
C SER A 158 0.03 -24.17 15.74
N SER A 159 -1.23 -24.59 15.72
CA SER A 159 -2.41 -23.74 15.59
C SER A 159 -2.51 -22.80 16.78
N ARG A 160 -1.76 -21.69 16.76
CA ARG A 160 -2.08 -20.52 17.58
C ARG A 160 -3.25 -19.81 16.92
N ARG A 161 -4.44 -20.08 17.47
CA ARG A 161 -5.62 -19.22 17.38
C ARG A 161 -5.18 -17.77 17.59
N ARG A 162 -5.04 -17.03 16.51
CA ARG A 162 -4.98 -15.57 16.55
C ARG A 162 -6.41 -15.13 16.88
N SER A 163 -6.61 -14.74 18.13
CA SER A 163 -7.83 -14.08 18.57
C SER A 163 -8.17 -12.95 17.61
N GLY A 164 -9.45 -12.82 17.31
CA GLY A 164 -9.99 -11.97 16.25
C GLY A 164 -9.36 -10.59 16.24
N THR A 165 -8.57 -10.31 15.20
CA THR A 165 -8.34 -8.94 14.78
C THR A 165 -9.67 -8.51 14.18
N ALA A 166 -10.49 -7.78 14.94
CA ALA A 166 -11.56 -7.00 14.34
C ALA A 166 -10.92 -6.23 13.19
N ILE A 167 -11.44 -6.42 11.98
CA ILE A 167 -10.96 -5.71 10.79
C ILE A 167 -11.20 -4.23 11.08
N ARG A 168 -10.15 -3.51 11.47
CA ARG A 168 -10.23 -2.07 11.68
C ARG A 168 -10.34 -1.48 10.28
N THR A 169 -11.53 -1.06 9.87
CA THR A 169 -11.71 -0.45 8.55
C THR A 169 -11.09 0.94 8.55
N PRO A 170 -10.24 1.30 7.57
CA PRO A 170 -9.61 2.60 7.53
C PRO A 170 -10.68 3.57 7.08
N ALA A 171 -10.75 4.72 7.75
CA ALA A 171 -11.70 5.74 7.37
C ALA A 171 -11.46 6.27 5.93
N ALA A 172 -10.25 6.10 5.37
CA ALA A 172 -9.88 6.50 4.01
C ALA A 172 -9.96 5.37 2.96
N ALA A 173 -9.82 4.10 3.34
CA ALA A 173 -9.65 3.02 2.36
C ALA A 173 -10.99 2.46 1.82
N ALA A 174 -12.07 2.57 2.60
CA ALA A 174 -13.38 2.04 2.21
C ALA A 174 -14.19 2.97 1.28
N THR A 175 -13.68 4.16 0.93
CA THR A 175 -14.47 5.17 0.19
C THR A 175 -14.06 5.35 -1.27
N TRP A 176 -12.91 4.84 -1.71
CA TRP A 176 -12.49 4.92 -3.12
C TRP A 176 -12.94 3.72 -3.98
N THR A 177 -13.61 2.72 -3.39
CA THR A 177 -14.02 1.49 -4.08
C THR A 177 -15.50 1.40 -4.48
N ALA A 178 -16.35 2.40 -4.24
CA ALA A 178 -17.70 2.44 -4.82
C ALA A 178 -18.34 3.85 -4.81
N PRO A 179 -19.05 4.31 -5.89
CA PRO A 179 -19.29 3.68 -7.18
C PRO A 179 -18.65 4.48 -8.34
N MET A 180 -17.63 3.93 -9.00
CA MET A 180 -17.32 4.26 -10.40
C MET A 180 -18.18 3.41 -11.38
N THR A 181 -19.30 2.86 -10.91
CA THR A 181 -20.26 2.11 -11.75
C THR A 181 -21.25 3.03 -12.47
N GLY A 182 -20.84 4.25 -12.83
CA GLY A 182 -21.71 5.29 -13.38
C GLY A 182 -21.12 6.12 -14.52
N LEU A 183 -20.04 5.66 -15.15
CA LEU A 183 -19.52 6.18 -16.42
C LEU A 183 -19.40 5.04 -17.43
#